data_AF-A0A7Y5HDY1-F1
#
_entry.id   AF-A0A7Y5HDY1-F1
#
_cell.length_a   1.000
_cell.length_b   1.000
_cell.length_c   1.000
_cell.angle_alpha   90.00
_cell.angle_beta   90.00
_cell.angle_gamma   90.00
#
_symmetry.space_group_name_H-M   'P 1'
#
loop_
_entity.id
_entity.type
_entity.pdbx_description
1 polymer ?
#
loop_
_entity_poly.entity_id
_entity_poly.type
_entity_poly.pdbx_seq_one_letter_code
_entity_poly.pdbx_strand_id
1 'polypeptide(L)'
;MAFAHFFLRPSLAVLEPPQRVRLMHAVLARFFRAVLVAATLVLVTGVWIIGARTRQVAQSGGKFQLPMDWMVMTVIGVLMIAIFGHIRFGLYARLDRAVSAADMTAGGAALASIRRWVGVNLALGLAIIAFVLLT
;
A
#
# COMPACT_ATOMS: atom_id res chain seq x y z
N MET A 1 6.95 -1.01 6.52
CA MET A 1 7.95 -1.24 5.45
C MET A 1 9.38 -1.14 5.92
N ALA A 2 9.71 -0.15 6.76
CA ALA A 2 11.00 -0.09 7.44
C ALA A 2 11.33 -1.42 8.16
N PHE A 3 10.39 -2.00 8.91
CA PHE A 3 10.60 -3.30 9.58
C PHE A 3 11.03 -4.42 8.61
N ALA A 4 10.27 -4.62 7.51
CA ALA A 4 10.57 -5.67 6.55
C ALA A 4 11.91 -5.46 5.83
N HIS A 5 12.30 -4.19 5.61
CA HIS A 5 13.51 -3.83 4.88
C HIS A 5 14.76 -3.89 5.76
N PHE A 6 14.69 -3.31 6.96
CA PHE A 6 15.84 -3.12 7.84
C PHE A 6 16.03 -4.25 8.84
N PHE A 7 14.97 -4.96 9.23
CA PHE A 7 15.04 -5.96 10.29
C PHE A 7 14.76 -7.37 9.77
N LEU A 8 13.66 -7.55 9.03
CA LEU A 8 13.27 -8.88 8.59
C LEU A 8 14.23 -9.45 7.54
N ARG A 9 14.62 -8.67 6.53
CA ARG A 9 15.51 -9.11 5.45
C ARG A 9 16.88 -9.62 5.92
N PRO A 10 17.65 -8.89 6.76
CA PRO A 10 18.93 -9.41 7.24
C PRO A 10 18.75 -10.67 8.11
N SER A 11 17.69 -10.76 8.90
CA SER A 11 17.41 -11.95 9.72
C SER A 11 17.07 -13.20 8.88
N LEU A 12 16.61 -13.05 7.64
CA LEU A 12 16.36 -14.19 6.74
C LEU A 12 17.65 -14.89 6.27
N ALA A 13 18.83 -14.28 6.44
CA ALA A 13 20.10 -14.88 6.03
C ALA A 13 20.40 -16.21 6.77
N VAL A 14 19.76 -16.44 7.92
CA VAL A 14 19.91 -17.68 8.71
C VAL A 14 19.17 -18.87 8.10
N LEU A 15 18.17 -18.62 7.26
CA LEU A 15 17.34 -19.67 6.64
C LEU A 15 17.90 -20.12 5.29
N GLU A 16 17.55 -21.31 4.83
CA GLU A 16 17.87 -21.76 3.46
C GLU A 16 17.09 -20.96 2.40
N PRO A 17 17.62 -20.79 1.18
CA PRO A 17 16.98 -19.98 0.13
C PRO A 17 15.49 -20.28 -0.12
N PRO A 18 15.03 -21.56 -0.14
CA PRO A 18 13.62 -21.86 -0.34
C PRO A 18 12.74 -21.47 0.85
N GLN A 19 13.26 -21.64 2.06
CA GLN A 19 12.55 -21.32 3.30
C GLN A 19 12.37 -19.80 3.45
N ARG A 20 13.35 -18.99 3.00
CA ARG A 20 13.26 -17.52 2.97
C ARG A 20 12.07 -17.03 2.15
N VAL A 21 11.88 -17.61 0.95
CA VAL A 21 10.80 -17.21 0.04
C VAL A 21 9.44 -17.61 0.61
N ARG A 22 9.32 -18.81 1.19
CA ARG A 22 8.09 -19.29 1.85
C ARG A 22 7.70 -18.44 3.06
N LEU A 23 8.66 -18.08 3.92
CA LEU A 23 8.40 -17.21 5.06
C LEU A 23 7.96 -15.82 4.60
N MET A 24 8.62 -15.24 3.59
CA MET A 24 8.21 -13.96 3.01
C MET A 24 6.82 -14.01 2.41
N HIS A 25 6.47 -15.08 1.72
CA HIS A 25 5.13 -15.29 1.20
C HIS A 25 4.09 -15.25 2.34
N ALA A 26 4.30 -16.01 3.42
CA ALA A 26 3.38 -16.06 4.56
C ALA A 26 3.24 -14.71 5.31
N VAL A 27 4.36 -13.99 5.48
CA VAL A 27 4.37 -12.65 6.12
C VAL A 27 3.63 -11.64 5.23
N LEU A 28 3.94 -11.60 3.94
CA LEU A 28 3.28 -10.70 2.99
C LEU A 28 1.78 -10.99 2.88
N ALA A 29 1.36 -12.26 2.96
CA ALA A 29 -0.05 -12.65 2.97
C ALA A 29 -0.83 -11.95 4.09
N ARG A 30 -0.33 -12.05 5.33
CA ARG A 30 -0.94 -11.47 6.53
C ARG A 30 -0.88 -9.94 6.47
N PHE A 31 0.27 -9.40 6.10
CA PHE A 31 0.48 -7.96 6.00
C PHE A 31 -0.46 -7.33 4.97
N PHE A 32 -0.57 -7.89 3.76
CA PHE A 32 -1.45 -7.36 2.74
C PHE A 32 -2.93 -7.47 3.12
N ARG A 33 -3.35 -8.49 3.87
CA ARG A 33 -4.72 -8.55 4.42
C ARG A 33 -4.98 -7.39 5.38
N ALA A 34 -4.06 -7.12 6.31
CA ALA A 34 -4.19 -5.99 7.24
C ALA A 34 -4.21 -4.64 6.50
N VAL A 35 -3.33 -4.45 5.51
CA VAL A 35 -3.30 -3.24 4.70
C VAL A 35 -4.57 -3.06 3.87
N LEU A 36 -5.14 -4.14 3.33
CA LEU A 36 -6.41 -4.07 2.61
C LEU A 36 -7.52 -3.55 3.52
N VAL A 37 -7.64 -4.09 4.74
CA VAL A 37 -8.62 -3.61 5.73
C VAL A 37 -8.40 -2.14 6.05
N ALA A 38 -7.16 -1.73 6.33
CA ALA A 38 -6.84 -0.34 6.62
C ALA A 38 -7.14 0.59 5.43
N ALA A 39 -6.79 0.20 4.21
CA ALA A 39 -7.05 0.97 3.00
C ALA A 39 -8.56 1.13 2.75
N THR A 40 -9.35 0.06 2.93
CA THR A 40 -10.81 0.13 2.82
C THR A 40 -11.41 1.03 3.89
N LEU A 41 -10.94 0.94 5.14
CA LEU A 41 -11.39 1.83 6.22
C LEU A 41 -11.09 3.29 5.90
N VAL A 42 -9.89 3.60 5.43
CA VAL A 42 -9.50 4.97 5.04
C VAL A 42 -10.34 5.49 3.88
N LEU A 43 -10.63 4.67 2.86
CA LEU A 43 -11.50 5.06 1.76
C LEU A 43 -12.93 5.37 2.23
N VAL A 44 -13.52 4.44 2.99
CA VAL A 44 -14.90 4.57 3.46
C VAL A 44 -15.04 5.80 4.35
N THR A 45 -14.09 5.99 5.28
CA THR A 45 -14.09 7.16 6.17
C THR A 45 -13.81 8.46 5.42
N GLY A 46 -12.88 8.47 4.47
CA GLY A 46 -12.58 9.63 3.63
C GLY A 46 -13.78 10.10 2.81
N VAL A 47 -14.44 9.16 2.10
CA VAL A 47 -15.65 9.45 1.32
C VAL A 47 -16.78 9.92 2.23
N TRP A 48 -16.95 9.31 3.41
CA TRP A 48 -17.95 9.72 4.37
C TRP A 48 -17.73 11.15 4.86
N ILE A 49 -16.50 11.53 5.22
CA ILE A 49 -16.16 12.87 5.69
C ILE A 49 -16.39 13.91 4.61
N ILE A 50 -15.95 13.65 3.37
CA ILE A 50 -16.17 14.55 2.23
C ILE A 50 -17.67 14.71 1.99
N GLY A 51 -18.44 13.61 1.97
CA GLY A 51 -19.89 13.61 1.77
C GLY A 51 -20.69 14.25 2.91
N ALA A 52 -20.18 14.22 4.14
CA ALA A 52 -20.78 14.91 5.28
C ALA A 52 -20.52 16.43 5.21
N ARG A 53 -19.29 16.83 4.86
CA ARG A 53 -18.90 18.24 4.67
C ARG A 53 -19.63 18.91 3.52
N THR A 54 -19.77 18.24 2.37
CA THR A 54 -20.52 18.78 1.23
C THR A 54 -21.99 19.00 1.57
N ARG A 55 -22.62 18.07 2.32
CA ARG A 55 -24.00 18.23 2.82
C ARG A 55 -24.15 19.42 3.76
N GLN A 56 -23.22 19.63 4.69
CA GLN A 56 -23.23 20.80 5.57
C GLN A 56 -23.11 22.12 4.80
N VAL A 57 -22.21 22.19 3.81
CA VAL A 57 -21.99 23.43 3.02
C VAL A 57 -23.14 23.72 2.06
N ALA A 58 -23.79 22.69 1.51
CA ALA A 58 -25.00 22.83 0.71
C ALA A 58 -26.18 23.37 1.53
N GLN A 59 -26.30 22.95 2.80
CA GLN A 59 -27.32 23.46 3.72
C GLN A 59 -27.11 24.92 4.12
N SER A 60 -25.86 25.40 4.15
CA SER A 60 -25.54 26.81 4.41
C SER A 60 -25.60 27.71 3.15
N GLY A 61 -26.03 27.19 1.99
CA GLY A 61 -26.12 27.95 0.73
C GLY A 61 -24.77 28.33 0.10
N GLY A 62 -23.67 27.73 0.57
CA GLY A 62 -22.32 28.02 0.09
C GLY A 62 -21.92 27.13 -1.10
N LYS A 63 -21.08 27.66 -2.01
CA LYS A 63 -20.41 26.83 -3.03
C LYS A 63 -19.26 26.08 -2.36
N PHE A 64 -19.32 24.75 -2.32
CA PHE A 64 -18.21 23.92 -1.85
C PHE A 64 -17.05 24.01 -2.85
N GLN A 65 -16.09 24.88 -2.58
CA GLN A 65 -14.87 24.97 -3.37
C GLN A 65 -13.85 24.03 -2.72
N LEU A 66 -13.60 22.89 -3.36
CA LEU A 66 -12.61 21.93 -2.88
C LEU A 66 -11.23 22.61 -2.89
N PRO A 67 -10.54 22.75 -1.75
CA PRO A 67 -9.18 23.26 -1.72
C PRO A 67 -8.29 22.41 -2.63
N MET A 68 -7.35 23.04 -3.34
CA MET A 68 -6.43 22.33 -4.22
C MET A 68 -5.69 21.21 -3.46
N ASP A 69 -5.37 21.46 -2.19
CA ASP A 69 -4.70 20.50 -1.30
C ASP A 69 -5.49 19.21 -1.12
N TRP A 70 -6.82 19.30 -0.94
CA TRP A 70 -7.69 18.14 -0.81
C TRP A 70 -7.76 17.33 -2.11
N MET A 71 -7.73 18.01 -3.26
CA MET A 71 -7.69 17.34 -4.57
C MET A 71 -6.39 16.57 -4.74
N VAL A 72 -5.25 17.20 -4.43
CA VAL A 72 -3.92 16.58 -4.49
C VAL A 72 -3.85 15.36 -3.56
N MET A 73 -4.28 15.51 -2.31
CA MET A 73 -4.32 14.41 -1.33
C MET A 73 -5.19 13.25 -1.81
N THR A 74 -6.36 13.55 -2.39
CA THR A 74 -7.28 12.52 -2.90
C THR A 74 -6.68 11.79 -4.09
N VAL A 75 -6.11 12.51 -5.06
CA VAL A 75 -5.48 11.92 -6.25
C VAL A 75 -4.31 11.01 -5.86
N ILE A 76 -3.43 11.46 -4.96
CA ILE A 76 -2.31 10.63 -4.50
C ILE A 76 -2.82 9.43 -3.69
N GLY A 77 -3.83 9.61 -2.83
CA GLY A 77 -4.43 8.52 -2.07
C GLY A 77 -5.02 7.42 -2.97
N VAL A 78 -5.74 7.81 -4.02
CA VAL A 78 -6.28 6.88 -5.03
C VAL A 78 -5.15 6.18 -5.78
N LEU A 79 -4.10 6.91 -6.17
CA LEU A 79 -2.92 6.34 -6.84
C LEU A 79 -2.23 5.28 -5.95
N MET A 80 -2.07 5.56 -4.66
CA MET A 80 -1.49 4.62 -3.70
C MET A 80 -2.31 3.32 -3.58
N ILE A 81 -3.63 3.44 -3.61
CA ILE A 81 -4.54 2.28 -3.57
C ILE A 81 -4.46 1.47 -4.86
N ALA A 82 -4.37 2.13 -6.02
CA ALA A 82 -4.16 1.47 -7.29
C ALA A 82 -2.83 0.70 -7.33
N ILE A 83 -1.75 1.30 -6.84
CA ILE A 83 -0.43 0.64 -6.69
C ILE A 83 -0.56 -0.58 -5.76
N PHE A 84 -1.22 -0.42 -4.61
CA PHE A 84 -1.46 -1.54 -3.70
C PHE A 84 -2.25 -2.68 -4.34
N GLY A 85 -3.30 -2.36 -5.10
CA GLY A 85 -4.06 -3.32 -5.89
C GLY A 85 -3.16 -4.08 -6.88
N HIS A 86 -2.32 -3.37 -7.63
CA HIS A 86 -1.36 -3.98 -8.56
C HIS A 86 -0.38 -4.94 -7.84
N ILE A 87 0.14 -4.55 -6.67
CA ILE A 87 0.99 -5.41 -5.85
C ILE A 87 0.23 -6.67 -5.42
N ARG A 88 -1.00 -6.52 -4.93
CA ARG A 88 -1.77 -7.61 -4.33
C ARG A 88 -2.32 -8.60 -5.35
N PHE A 89 -2.81 -8.13 -6.49
CA PHE A 89 -3.43 -8.98 -7.51
C PHE A 89 -2.45 -9.46 -8.57
N GLY A 90 -1.46 -8.64 -8.95
CA GLY A 90 -0.45 -9.02 -9.94
C GLY A 90 0.76 -9.71 -9.32
N LEU A 91 1.49 -8.99 -8.49
CA LEU A 91 2.80 -9.40 -8.02
C LEU A 91 2.74 -10.51 -6.97
N TYR A 92 1.82 -10.43 -6.02
CA TYR A 92 1.64 -11.47 -5.01
C TYR A 92 1.10 -12.78 -5.62
N ALA A 93 0.21 -12.71 -6.61
CA ALA A 93 -0.23 -13.92 -7.33
C ALA A 93 0.91 -14.58 -8.13
N ARG A 94 1.88 -13.81 -8.61
CA ARG A 94 3.11 -14.36 -9.21
C ARG A 94 4.01 -15.03 -8.18
N LEU A 95 4.14 -14.44 -7.00
CA LEU A 95 4.89 -15.03 -5.88
C LEU A 95 4.25 -16.35 -5.42
N ASP A 96 2.93 -16.37 -5.24
CA ASP A 96 2.18 -17.55 -4.80
C ASP A 96 2.31 -18.71 -5.79
N ARG A 97 2.21 -18.42 -7.10
CA ARG A 97 2.48 -19.40 -8.17
C ARG A 97 3.91 -19.93 -8.14
N ALA A 98 4.91 -19.05 -7.96
CA ALA A 98 6.31 -19.46 -7.90
C ALA A 98 6.60 -20.34 -6.67
N VAL A 99 5.99 -20.02 -5.52
CA VAL A 99 6.09 -20.85 -4.31
C VAL A 99 5.44 -22.21 -4.50
N SER A 100 4.27 -22.26 -5.13
CA SER A 100 3.53 -23.50 -5.43
C SER A 100 4.28 -24.40 -6.42
N ALA A 101 4.95 -23.79 -7.40
CA ALA A 101 5.80 -24.49 -8.38
C ALA A 101 7.22 -24.82 -7.87
N ALA A 102 7.53 -24.49 -6.61
CA ALA A 102 8.87 -24.59 -6.04
C ALA A 102 9.99 -23.83 -6.80
N ASP A 103 9.62 -22.85 -7.64
CA ASP A 103 10.56 -21.99 -8.38
C ASP A 103 11.00 -20.79 -7.53
N MET A 104 12.11 -20.97 -6.82
CA MET A 104 12.66 -19.96 -5.92
C MET A 104 13.31 -18.78 -6.65
N THR A 105 13.73 -18.98 -7.90
CA THR A 105 14.28 -17.94 -8.78
C THR A 105 13.19 -16.95 -9.17
N ALA A 106 12.06 -17.44 -9.67
CA ALA A 106 10.90 -16.62 -9.98
C ALA A 106 10.31 -15.98 -8.71
N GLY A 107 10.28 -16.71 -7.59
CA GLY A 107 9.85 -16.19 -6.29
C GLY A 107 10.70 -15.02 -5.79
N GLY A 108 12.03 -15.11 -5.93
CA GLY A 108 12.97 -14.04 -5.62
C GLY A 108 12.75 -12.78 -6.46
N ALA A 109 12.54 -12.95 -7.77
CA ALA A 109 12.25 -11.84 -8.69
C ALA A 109 10.91 -11.15 -8.39
N ALA A 110 9.87 -11.93 -8.08
CA ALA A 110 8.58 -11.41 -7.64
C ALA A 110 8.72 -10.61 -6.33
N LEU A 111 9.46 -11.12 -5.35
CA LEU A 111 9.73 -10.41 -4.08
C LEU A 111 10.48 -9.09 -4.28
N ALA A 112 11.46 -9.06 -5.19
CA ALA A 112 12.18 -7.83 -5.52
C ALA A 112 11.23 -6.77 -6.12
N SER A 113 10.33 -7.20 -7.00
CA SER A 113 9.35 -6.33 -7.64
C SER A 113 8.30 -5.82 -6.64
N ILE A 114 7.80 -6.69 -5.75
CA ILE A 114 6.91 -6.31 -4.65
C ILE A 114 7.57 -5.21 -3.82
N ARG A 115 8.83 -5.39 -3.41
CA ARG A 115 9.56 -4.41 -2.61
C ARG A 115 9.66 -3.04 -3.27
N ARG A 116 9.93 -2.99 -4.58
CA ARG A 116 10.07 -1.73 -5.30
C ARG A 116 8.78 -0.92 -5.24
N TRP A 117 7.66 -1.54 -5.60
CA TRP A 117 6.35 -0.88 -5.59
C TRP A 117 5.88 -0.50 -4.20
N VAL A 118 6.17 -1.35 -3.22
CA VAL A 118 5.99 -1.06 -1.80
C VAL A 118 6.78 0.19 -1.37
N GLY A 119 8.03 0.32 -1.81
CA GLY A 119 8.89 1.48 -1.51
C GLY A 119 8.36 2.77 -2.14
N VAL A 120 7.91 2.68 -3.41
CA VAL A 120 7.24 3.80 -4.09
C VAL A 120 5.99 4.22 -3.32
N ASN A 121 5.15 3.26 -2.91
CA ASN A 121 3.94 3.57 -2.14
C ASN A 121 4.24 4.22 -0.79
N LEU A 122 5.31 3.79 -0.11
CA LEU A 122 5.77 4.43 1.12
C LEU A 122 6.25 5.87 0.88
N ALA A 123 7.03 6.09 -0.19
CA ALA A 123 7.52 7.41 -0.55
C ALA A 123 6.36 8.38 -0.87
N LEU A 124 5.33 7.90 -1.57
CA LEU A 124 4.10 8.68 -1.80
C LEU A 124 3.39 9.04 -0.50
N GLY A 125 3.29 8.09 0.45
CA GLY A 125 2.72 8.36 1.77
C GLY A 125 3.49 9.41 2.55
N LEU A 126 4.82 9.35 2.53
CA LEU A 126 5.68 10.37 3.16
C LEU A 126 5.54 11.73 2.46
N ALA A 127 5.45 11.75 1.14
CA ALA A 127 5.25 12.97 0.37
C ALA A 127 3.91 13.65 0.72
N ILE A 128 2.82 12.90 0.89
CA ILE A 128 1.55 13.46 1.37
C ILE A 128 1.72 14.08 2.76
N ILE A 129 2.35 13.37 3.70
CA ILE A 129 2.54 13.89 5.07
C ILE A 129 3.37 15.19 5.04
N ALA A 130 4.45 15.21 4.26
CA ALA A 130 5.28 16.39 4.10
C ALA A 130 4.49 17.55 3.46
N PHE A 131 3.72 17.28 2.41
CA PHE A 131 2.87 18.28 1.77
C PHE A 131 1.90 18.90 2.78
N VAL A 132 1.15 18.08 3.52
CA VAL A 132 0.17 18.55 4.53
C VAL A 132 0.81 19.37 5.65
N LEU A 133 2.06 19.08 6.03
CA LEU A 133 2.74 19.81 7.09
C LEU A 133 3.36 21.14 6.62
N LEU A 134 3.56 21.30 5.31
CA LEU A 134 4.24 22.46 4.71
C LEU A 134 3.28 23.46 4.06
N THR A 135 2.01 23.09 3.88
CA THR A 135 0.91 23.94 3.40
C THR A 135 0.01 24.36 4.54
#